data_AF-A0A6G5QG70-F1
#
_entry.id   AF-A0A6G5QG70-F1
#
_cell.length_a   1.000
_cell.length_b   1.000
_cell.length_c   1.000
_cell.angle_alpha   90.00
_cell.angle_beta   90.00
_cell.angle_gamma   90.00
#
_symmetry.space_group_name_H-M   'P 1'
#
loop_
_entity.id
_entity.type
_entity.pdbx_description
1 polymer ?
#
loop_
_entity_poly.entity_id
_entity_poly.type
_entity_poly.pdbx_seq_one_letter_code
_entity_poly.pdbx_strand_id
1 'polypeptide(L)'
;MARSLFILVFLLSFVSGEQFIFSALLDTKDGVVRSENISIVRSKIELKSPKFYRICEIETSFDINNSDDFFSNYKSEIFECFFLNGAKVSSAIKKSGDFVTKNTTISILPIRFIINFKPNSVIISTLKYKAK
;
A
#
# COMPACT_ATOMS: atom_id res chain seq x y z
N MET A 1 -15.27 2.72 -50.87
CA MET A 1 -16.06 2.38 -49.67
C MET A 1 -15.11 1.91 -48.58
N ALA A 2 -14.58 2.84 -47.78
CA ALA A 2 -13.58 2.56 -46.76
C ALA A 2 -13.68 3.66 -45.68
N ARG A 3 -14.66 3.57 -44.79
CA ARG A 3 -14.89 4.57 -43.73
C ARG A 3 -15.35 4.02 -42.38
N SER A 4 -15.23 2.71 -42.13
CA SER A 4 -15.84 2.07 -40.96
C SER A 4 -14.97 1.06 -40.20
N LEU A 5 -13.66 1.31 -40.07
CA LEU A 5 -12.77 0.38 -39.33
C LEU A 5 -11.89 1.03 -38.25
N PHE A 6 -12.06 2.32 -37.94
CA PHE A 6 -11.22 3.00 -36.91
C PHE A 6 -11.83 3.11 -35.51
N ILE A 7 -13.06 2.63 -35.27
CA ILE A 7 -13.74 2.82 -33.97
C ILE A 7 -13.44 1.67 -32.97
N LEU A 8 -12.77 0.59 -33.40
CA LEU A 8 -12.56 -0.61 -32.56
C LEU A 8 -11.23 -0.67 -31.77
N VAL A 9 -10.42 0.39 -31.78
CA VAL A 9 -9.09 0.38 -31.12
C VAL A 9 -9.12 0.89 -29.67
N PHE A 10 -10.23 1.44 -29.16
CA PHE A 10 -10.22 2.16 -27.89
C PHE A 10 -10.56 1.35 -26.62
N LEU A 11 -10.76 0.03 -26.69
CA LEU A 11 -11.24 -0.75 -25.53
C LEU A 11 -10.23 -1.72 -24.91
N LEU A 12 -8.96 -1.68 -25.30
CA LEU A 12 -7.92 -2.54 -24.72
C LEU A 12 -6.73 -1.76 -24.18
N SER A 13 -6.99 -0.69 -23.43
CA SER A 13 -6.07 -0.31 -22.36
C SER A 13 -6.22 -1.32 -21.21
N PHE A 14 -5.75 -2.55 -21.44
CA PHE A 14 -5.45 -3.49 -20.36
C PHE A 14 -4.29 -2.85 -19.60
N VAL A 15 -4.62 -1.96 -18.66
CA VAL A 15 -3.67 -1.40 -17.70
C VAL A 15 -3.26 -2.57 -16.81
N SER A 16 -2.25 -3.32 -17.26
CA SER A 16 -1.42 -4.12 -16.37
C SER A 16 -0.61 -3.12 -15.56
N GLY A 17 -1.24 -2.58 -14.51
CA GLY A 17 -0.61 -1.62 -13.62
C GLY A 17 0.56 -2.29 -12.90
N GLU A 18 1.63 -1.53 -12.68
CA GLU A 18 2.78 -2.00 -11.92
C GLU A 18 2.32 -2.54 -10.56
N GLN A 19 2.83 -3.72 -10.19
CA GLN A 19 2.51 -4.37 -8.94
C GLN A 19 3.62 -4.11 -7.93
N PHE A 20 3.23 -3.77 -6.71
CA PHE A 20 4.13 -3.47 -5.61
C PHE A 20 3.82 -4.37 -4.41
N ILE A 21 4.78 -4.49 -3.51
CA ILE A 21 4.63 -5.17 -2.23
C ILE A 21 4.92 -4.15 -1.14
N PHE A 22 3.94 -3.95 -0.26
CA PHE A 22 4.05 -3.12 0.94
C PHE A 22 4.22 -4.01 2.17
N SER A 23 5.13 -3.65 3.06
CA SER A 23 5.23 -4.22 4.40
C SER A 23 5.71 -3.17 5.39
N ALA A 24 5.26 -3.28 6.63
CA ALA A 24 5.69 -2.37 7.69
C ALA A 24 5.92 -3.10 9.01
N LEU A 25 6.93 -2.68 9.75
CA LEU A 25 7.19 -3.09 11.13
C LEU A 25 7.53 -1.83 11.94
N LEU A 26 6.74 -1.58 12.98
CA LEU A 26 6.92 -0.46 13.90
C LEU A 26 7.01 -1.01 15.32
N ASP A 27 8.12 -0.76 15.99
CA ASP A 27 8.31 -1.12 17.39
C ASP A 27 8.37 0.12 18.25
N THR A 28 7.63 0.08 19.34
CA THR A 28 7.60 1.15 20.34
C THR A 28 7.95 0.58 21.72
N LYS A 29 8.61 1.40 22.52
CA LYS A 29 8.82 1.15 23.95
C LYS A 29 8.33 2.37 24.72
N ASP A 30 7.43 2.14 25.66
CA ASP A 30 6.85 3.16 26.53
C ASP A 30 6.21 4.31 25.72
N GLY A 31 5.61 3.96 24.57
CA GLY A 31 5.01 4.91 23.64
C GLY A 31 5.99 5.62 22.71
N VAL A 32 7.30 5.40 22.87
CA VAL A 32 8.35 6.00 22.01
C VAL A 32 8.73 5.03 20.89
N VAL A 33 8.73 5.50 19.64
CA VAL A 33 9.18 4.72 18.48
C VAL A 33 10.66 4.37 18.64
N ARG A 34 10.98 3.07 18.57
CA ARG A 34 12.34 2.54 18.60
C ARG A 34 12.87 2.19 17.23
N SER A 35 12.02 1.58 16.42
CA SER A 35 12.35 1.21 15.05
C SER A 35 11.11 1.30 14.19
N GLU A 36 11.31 1.82 12.99
CA GLU A 36 10.33 1.87 11.92
C GLU A 36 10.99 1.32 10.67
N ASN A 37 10.38 0.29 10.10
CA ASN A 37 10.81 -0.31 8.85
C ASN A 37 9.59 -0.40 7.93
N ILE A 38 9.47 0.57 7.03
CA ILE A 38 8.47 0.59 5.97
C ILE A 38 9.17 0.26 4.67
N SER A 39 8.64 -0.73 3.94
CA SER A 39 9.19 -1.17 2.68
C SER A 39 8.11 -1.20 1.60
N ILE A 40 8.41 -0.55 0.48
CA ILE A 40 7.66 -0.63 -0.77
C ILE A 40 8.63 -1.11 -1.83
N VAL A 41 8.34 -2.26 -2.45
CA VAL A 41 9.18 -2.83 -3.50
C VAL A 41 8.35 -3.16 -4.73
N ARG A 42 8.88 -2.86 -5.91
CA ARG A 42 8.29 -3.31 -7.17
C ARG A 42 8.34 -4.84 -7.23
N SER A 43 7.22 -5.47 -7.55
CA SER A 43 7.14 -6.91 -7.66
C SER A 43 7.80 -7.38 -8.95
N LYS A 44 8.74 -8.32 -8.83
CA LYS A 44 9.40 -8.95 -9.99
C LYS A 44 8.51 -9.97 -10.71
N ILE A 45 7.45 -10.43 -10.06
CA ILE A 45 6.56 -11.47 -10.58
C ILE A 45 5.19 -10.84 -10.77
N GLU A 46 4.77 -10.69 -12.02
CA GLU A 46 3.42 -10.23 -12.32
C GLU A 46 2.42 -11.38 -12.16
N LEU A 47 1.38 -11.16 -11.37
CA LEU A 47 0.24 -12.08 -11.35
C LEU A 47 -0.56 -11.91 -12.64
N LYS A 48 -0.94 -13.04 -13.26
CA LYS A 48 -1.86 -13.06 -14.39
C LYS A 48 -3.30 -12.93 -13.87
N SER A 49 -4.05 -11.99 -14.42
CA SER A 49 -5.45 -11.69 -14.09
C SER A 49 -5.83 -11.58 -12.59
N PRO A 50 -5.02 -10.92 -11.73
CA PRO A 50 -5.38 -10.67 -10.34
C PRO A 50 -6.62 -9.77 -10.23
N LYS A 51 -7.50 -10.07 -9.26
CA LYS A 51 -8.60 -9.17 -8.88
C LYS A 51 -8.14 -8.28 -7.73
N PHE A 52 -7.87 -7.01 -8.06
CA PHE A 52 -7.56 -5.97 -7.10
C PHE A 52 -8.83 -5.22 -6.67
N TYR A 53 -8.88 -4.85 -5.39
CA TYR A 53 -9.98 -4.10 -4.78
C TYR A 53 -9.42 -2.81 -4.24
N ARG A 54 -10.07 -1.70 -4.56
CA ARG A 54 -9.71 -0.38 -4.07
C ARG A 54 -9.83 -0.35 -2.54
N ILE A 55 -8.76 0.09 -1.87
CA ILE A 55 -8.74 0.24 -0.41
C ILE A 55 -8.71 1.69 0.03
N CYS A 56 -8.11 2.58 -0.76
CA CYS A 56 -8.10 4.01 -0.48
C CYS A 56 -7.82 4.82 -1.75
N GLU A 57 -8.01 6.13 -1.65
CA GLU A 57 -7.55 7.13 -2.60
C GLU A 57 -6.86 8.23 -1.81
N ILE A 58 -5.68 8.60 -2.27
CA ILE A 58 -4.86 9.66 -1.66
C ILE A 58 -4.97 10.87 -2.58
N GLU A 59 -5.45 11.98 -2.04
CA GLU A 59 -5.49 13.26 -2.76
C GLU A 59 -4.08 13.80 -2.91
N THR A 60 -3.76 14.31 -4.10
CA THR A 60 -2.45 14.88 -4.41
C THR A 60 -2.62 16.33 -4.81
N SER A 61 -1.68 17.18 -4.40
CA SER A 61 -1.71 18.62 -4.72
C SER A 61 -1.37 18.92 -6.19
N PHE A 62 -0.86 17.93 -6.91
CA PHE A 62 -0.53 17.99 -8.32
C PHE A 62 -0.65 16.59 -8.95
N ASP A 63 -0.71 16.55 -10.29
CA ASP A 63 -0.73 15.30 -11.04
C ASP A 63 0.59 14.56 -10.89
N ILE A 64 0.54 13.36 -10.31
CA ILE A 64 1.69 12.48 -10.18
C ILE A 64 1.58 11.40 -11.24
N ASN A 65 2.66 11.22 -11.99
CA ASN A 65 2.74 10.23 -13.07
C ASN A 65 3.83 9.19 -12.83
N ASN A 66 4.54 9.29 -11.70
CA ASN A 66 5.67 8.44 -11.35
C ASN A 66 5.45 7.78 -9.98
N SER A 67 5.60 6.45 -9.91
CA SER A 67 5.47 5.68 -8.67
C SER A 67 6.51 6.06 -7.63
N ASP A 68 7.75 6.35 -8.05
CA ASP A 68 8.82 6.62 -7.11
C ASP A 68 8.62 7.96 -6.39
N ASP A 69 8.17 8.97 -7.14
CA ASP A 69 7.82 10.30 -6.60
C ASP A 69 6.59 10.23 -5.68
N PHE A 70 5.59 9.42 -6.06
CA PHE A 70 4.45 9.14 -5.19
C PHE A 70 4.89 8.51 -3.86
N PHE A 71 5.74 7.48 -3.91
CA PHE A 71 6.22 6.80 -2.72
C PHE A 71 7.17 7.62 -1.88
N SER A 72 7.87 8.61 -2.42
CA SER A 72 8.71 9.51 -1.61
C SER A 72 7.87 10.54 -0.86
N ASN A 73 6.85 11.09 -1.51
CA ASN A 73 6.11 12.25 -1.02
C ASN A 73 4.91 11.89 -0.13
N TYR A 74 4.32 10.70 -0.30
CA TYR A 74 3.06 10.31 0.36
C TYR A 74 3.22 9.07 1.25
N LYS A 75 4.39 8.86 1.88
CA LYS A 75 4.69 7.65 2.67
C LYS A 75 3.71 7.44 3.83
N SER A 76 3.36 8.51 4.53
CA SER A 76 2.50 8.44 5.71
C SER A 76 1.08 8.05 5.33
N GLU A 77 0.57 8.65 4.26
CA GLU A 77 -0.75 8.40 3.69
C GLU A 77 -0.86 6.96 3.16
N ILE A 78 0.20 6.47 2.50
CA ILE A 78 0.30 5.08 2.08
C ILE A 78 0.25 4.14 3.30
N PHE A 79 1.03 4.43 4.35
CA PHE A 79 1.03 3.64 5.58
C PHE A 79 -0.37 3.59 6.21
N GLU A 80 -1.05 4.73 6.32
CA GLU A 80 -2.41 4.83 6.86
C GLU A 80 -3.41 3.97 6.06
N CYS A 81 -3.33 4.00 4.72
CA CYS A 81 -4.17 3.16 3.87
C CYS A 81 -4.03 1.66 4.19
N PHE A 82 -2.81 1.17 4.43
CA PHE A 82 -2.57 -0.23 4.75
C PHE A 82 -2.82 -0.57 6.21
N PHE A 83 -2.59 0.37 7.12
CA PHE A 83 -2.84 0.18 8.54
C PHE A 83 -4.30 -0.19 8.81
N LEU A 84 -5.23 0.51 8.17
CA LEU A 84 -6.67 0.23 8.28
C LEU A 84 -7.11 -1.09 7.62
N ASN A 85 -6.29 -1.69 6.75
CA ASN A 85 -6.66 -2.83 5.92
C ASN A 85 -5.95 -4.16 6.28
N GLY A 86 -5.25 -4.24 7.41
CA GLY A 86 -4.66 -5.52 7.83
C GLY A 86 -3.50 -5.47 8.83
N ALA A 87 -3.31 -4.37 9.56
CA ALA A 87 -2.27 -4.31 10.58
C ALA A 87 -2.53 -5.30 11.73
N LYS A 88 -1.49 -6.06 12.10
CA LYS A 88 -1.45 -6.86 13.32
C LYS A 88 -0.75 -6.06 14.40
N VAL A 89 -1.40 -5.91 15.54
CA VAL A 89 -0.84 -5.23 16.72
C VAL A 89 -0.57 -6.27 17.80
N SER A 90 0.66 -6.33 18.29
CA SER A 90 1.04 -7.12 19.46
C SER A 90 1.61 -6.19 20.53
N SER A 91 1.35 -6.49 21.80
CA SER A 91 1.85 -5.70 22.93
C SER A 91 2.30 -6.60 24.05
N ALA A 92 3.44 -6.29 24.64
CA ALA A 92 4.02 -6.99 25.77
C ALA A 92 4.33 -5.99 26.89
N ILE A 93 3.88 -6.31 28.10
CA ILE A 93 4.16 -5.50 29.30
C ILE A 93 5.17 -6.28 30.15
N LYS A 94 6.28 -5.63 30.50
CA LYS A 94 7.27 -6.17 31.43
C LYS A 94 7.29 -5.29 32.68
N LYS A 95 7.16 -5.90 33.86
CA LYS A 95 7.31 -5.23 35.15
C LYS A 95 8.62 -5.68 35.80
N SER A 96 9.42 -4.73 36.26
CA SER A 96 10.68 -4.99 36.98
C SER A 96 10.77 -4.02 38.16
N GLY A 97 10.47 -4.50 39.37
CA GLY A 97 10.31 -3.63 40.55
C GLY A 97 9.16 -2.63 40.34
N ASP A 98 9.43 -1.34 40.56
CA ASP A 98 8.48 -0.24 40.34
C ASP A 98 8.42 0.21 38.87
N PHE A 99 9.29 -0.30 38.01
CA PHE A 99 9.32 0.06 36.60
C PHE A 99 8.35 -0.83 35.80
N VAL A 100 7.46 -0.18 35.06
CA VAL A 100 6.60 -0.81 34.05
C VAL A 100 7.09 -0.39 32.68
N THR A 101 7.45 -1.37 31.86
CA THR A 101 7.81 -1.18 30.47
C THR A 101 6.72 -1.76 29.57
N LYS A 102 6.24 -0.98 28.61
CA LYS A 102 5.30 -1.42 27.59
C LYS A 102 5.98 -1.43 26.23
N ASN A 103 6.11 -2.61 25.65
CA ASN A 103 6.54 -2.76 24.27
C ASN A 103 5.31 -3.01 23.38
N THR A 104 5.18 -2.27 22.30
CA THR A 104 4.12 -2.50 21.30
C THR A 104 4.76 -2.62 19.93
N THR A 105 4.45 -3.72 19.24
CA THR A 105 4.89 -4.00 17.88
C THR A 105 3.67 -3.98 16.96
N ILE A 106 3.74 -3.16 15.92
CA ILE A 106 2.75 -3.10 14.85
C ILE A 106 3.40 -3.70 13.61
N SER A 107 2.74 -4.67 12.99
CA SER A 107 3.25 -5.34 11.79
C SER A 107 2.18 -5.41 10.72
N ILE A 108 2.57 -5.07 9.49
CA ILE A 108 1.77 -5.28 8.29
C ILE A 108 2.52 -6.30 7.46
N LEU A 109 1.93 -7.49 7.32
CA LEU A 109 2.49 -8.55 6.49
C LEU A 109 2.62 -8.08 5.04
N PRO A 110 3.50 -8.67 4.22
CA PRO A 110 3.64 -8.31 2.82
C PRO A 110 2.30 -8.34 2.07
N ILE A 111 1.82 -7.17 1.67
CA ILE A 111 0.57 -6.97 0.93
C ILE A 111 0.93 -6.55 -0.48
N ARG A 112 0.40 -7.28 -1.46
CA ARG A 112 0.53 -6.89 -2.87
C ARG A 112 -0.53 -5.87 -3.24
N PHE A 113 -0.12 -4.82 -3.93
CA PHE A 113 -1.01 -3.75 -4.36
C PHE A 113 -0.63 -3.20 -5.74
N ILE A 114 -1.54 -2.41 -6.31
CA ILE A 114 -1.33 -1.60 -7.50
C ILE A 114 -1.72 -0.16 -7.19
N ILE A 115 -1.16 0.76 -7.97
CA ILE A 115 -1.55 2.17 -7.97
C ILE A 115 -2.12 2.55 -9.33
N ASN A 116 -3.17 3.36 -9.32
CA ASN A 116 -3.71 3.97 -10.53
C ASN A 116 -3.71 5.48 -10.34
N PHE A 117 -2.97 6.18 -11.19
CA PHE A 117 -2.92 7.64 -11.21
C PHE A 117 -4.21 8.22 -11.80
N LYS A 118 -4.72 9.25 -11.15
CA LYS A 118 -5.85 10.07 -11.58
C LYS A 118 -5.45 11.55 -11.47
N PRO A 119 -6.19 12.46 -12.12
CA PRO A 119 -5.99 13.88 -11.91
C PRO A 119 -6.16 14.22 -10.42
N ASN A 120 -5.15 14.81 -9.80
CA ASN A 120 -5.10 15.18 -8.38
C ASN A 120 -5.36 14.05 -7.37
N SER A 121 -5.20 12.78 -7.76
CA SER A 121 -5.34 11.68 -6.80
C SER A 121 -4.65 10.38 -7.26
N VAL A 122 -4.35 9.51 -6.30
CA VAL A 122 -3.83 8.16 -6.56
C VAL A 122 -4.69 7.12 -5.86
N ILE A 123 -5.16 6.14 -6.63
CA ILE A 123 -5.94 5.02 -6.09
C ILE A 123 -5.02 3.87 -5.74
N ILE A 124 -5.09 3.41 -4.49
CA ILE A 124 -4.42 2.18 -4.05
C ILE A 124 -5.44 1.04 -4.04
N SER A 125 -5.08 -0.08 -4.69
CA SER A 125 -5.88 -1.29 -4.71
C SER A 125 -5.06 -2.51 -4.33
N THR A 126 -5.62 -3.43 -3.53
CA THR A 126 -4.93 -4.63 -3.05
C THR A 126 -5.65 -5.92 -3.46
N LEU A 127 -4.96 -7.05 -3.43
CA LEU A 127 -5.60 -8.35 -3.54
C LEU A 127 -6.48 -8.58 -2.31
N LYS A 128 -7.71 -9.05 -2.51
CA LYS A 128 -8.57 -9.43 -1.38
C LYS A 128 -7.89 -10.51 -0.56
N TYR A 129 -7.56 -10.17 0.68
CA TYR A 129 -7.12 -11.15 1.65
C TYR A 129 -8.34 -12.03 1.98
N LYS A 130 -8.34 -13.29 1.54
CA LYS A 130 -9.22 -14.29 2.15
C LYS A 130 -8.60 -14.63 3.50
N ALA A 131 -9.06 -13.97 4.56
CA ALA A 131 -8.85 -14.47 5.91
C ALA A 131 -9.47 -15.89 5.95
N LYS A 132 -8.64 -16.89 6.24
CA LYS A 132 -9.08 -18.26 6.50
C LYS A 132 -9.32 -18.40 7.99
#